data_AF-A0A5N8VY87-F1
#
_entry.id   AF-A0A5N8VY87-F1
#
_cell.length_a   1.000
_cell.length_b   1.000
_cell.length_c   1.000
_cell.angle_alpha   90.00
_cell.angle_beta   90.00
_cell.angle_gamma   90.00
#
_symmetry.space_group_name_H-M   'P 1'
#
loop_
_entity.id
_entity.type
_entity.pdbx_description
1 polymer ?
#
loop_
_entity_poly.entity_id
_entity_poly.type
_entity_poly.pdbx_seq_one_letter_code
_entity_poly.pdbx_strand_id
1 'polypeptide(L)'
;MARVRLKGAGRHRAVKPVKGGRQALALATVLSAAGVQAVATAGSAQAAPTWTEGPIFNDPLGTSDEQLAIRTRLIELTGAALPGSTIKVAVYHVWEASVVNALIAAKDRGVNVQVLLDESSVSDRPANTSYSTLAAALGTDRTKGSYITTCPVDKSCLGDPQFGQSIMHNKFWLFSAVEGATNVVVQTTTNSTPSAHTRFFNDALLLPNNPTMYDAYADYFDTMVAQDWKSWEYRTVSNGLYKAYFFPRGGTNKYTDTVYSVLNNVQCTYQDTAGVTRKTWVRVSIFKITRMAIADKLVALKKAGCNVTILYAESDSAKSQGGAKGTWEKLHTTGGPTVRCYNDDRDPLNPGQKLTTPYIIHSKYIAIDGMYDGVPNKVSFTGSGNYTGPALRENDEAIVKVDDDAVHEMYRAHYNKVIGVAYPGKADTTDLCKGVKPLPADGERPTT
;
A
#
# COMPACT_ATOMS: atom_id res chain seq x y z
N MET A 1 -30.46 -1.02 28.25
CA MET A 1 -30.85 -2.44 28.19
C MET A 1 -29.60 -3.30 28.23
N ALA A 2 -29.66 -4.39 28.99
CA ALA A 2 -28.52 -5.12 29.54
C ALA A 2 -27.67 -5.87 28.51
N ARG A 3 -26.35 -5.86 28.72
CA ARG A 3 -25.37 -6.71 28.04
C ARG A 3 -25.45 -8.14 28.58
N VAL A 4 -25.62 -9.12 27.70
CA VAL A 4 -25.41 -10.54 28.02
C VAL A 4 -24.16 -11.03 27.31
N ARG A 5 -23.25 -11.61 28.09
CA ARG A 5 -21.94 -12.14 27.70
C ARG A 5 -22.08 -13.66 27.68
N LEU A 6 -21.92 -14.29 26.51
CA LEU A 6 -21.89 -15.75 26.40
C LEU A 6 -20.46 -16.22 26.14
N LYS A 7 -19.94 -17.01 27.09
CA LYS A 7 -18.74 -17.84 26.93
C LYS A 7 -19.15 -19.14 26.24
N GLY A 8 -18.41 -19.55 25.21
CA GLY A 8 -18.49 -20.88 24.62
C GLY A 8 -17.12 -21.55 24.67
N ALA A 9 -17.00 -22.59 25.49
CA ALA A 9 -15.92 -23.56 25.45
C ALA A 9 -16.42 -24.79 24.68
N GLY A 10 -15.54 -25.48 23.96
CA GLY A 10 -15.86 -26.82 23.44
C GLY A 10 -15.12 -27.20 22.17
N ARG A 11 -13.94 -27.81 22.33
CA ARG A 11 -13.27 -28.61 21.29
C ARG A 11 -14.08 -29.89 21.05
N HIS A 12 -14.43 -30.20 19.80
CA HIS A 12 -14.88 -31.54 19.43
C HIS A 12 -14.05 -32.10 18.27
N ARG A 13 -13.59 -33.33 18.51
CA ARG A 13 -12.75 -34.18 17.67
C ARG A 13 -13.50 -34.71 16.44
N ALA A 14 -12.71 -34.96 15.41
CA ALA A 14 -13.05 -35.63 14.16
C ALA A 14 -13.65 -37.04 14.35
N VAL A 15 -14.58 -37.39 13.46
CA VAL A 15 -15.08 -38.76 13.23
C VAL A 15 -14.80 -39.14 11.78
N LYS A 16 -14.21 -40.33 11.58
CA LYS A 16 -13.90 -40.94 10.27
C LYS A 16 -15.17 -41.52 9.61
N PRO A 17 -15.27 -41.55 8.27
CA PRO A 17 -16.35 -42.24 7.59
C PRO A 17 -16.08 -43.75 7.44
N VAL A 18 -17.16 -44.53 7.61
CA VAL A 18 -17.23 -45.98 7.45
C VAL A 18 -17.45 -46.33 5.98
N LYS A 19 -16.71 -47.32 5.46
CA LYS A 19 -16.96 -47.96 4.17
C LYS A 19 -18.09 -48.98 4.29
N GLY A 20 -19.07 -48.92 3.40
CA GLY A 20 -20.04 -49.99 3.17
C GLY A 20 -20.49 -49.96 1.72
N GLY A 21 -19.96 -50.89 0.91
CA GLY A 21 -20.45 -51.13 -0.45
C GLY A 21 -21.59 -52.14 -0.45
N ARG A 22 -22.51 -52.02 -1.41
CA ARG A 22 -23.28 -53.15 -1.98
C ARG A 22 -23.90 -52.77 -3.34
N GLN A 23 -23.37 -53.46 -4.34
CA GLN A 23 -23.91 -53.95 -5.62
C GLN A 23 -25.27 -53.47 -6.16
N ALA A 24 -25.17 -52.86 -7.35
CA ALA A 24 -25.90 -53.04 -8.62
C ALA A 24 -27.34 -53.61 -8.65
N LEU A 25 -28.21 -52.89 -9.37
CA LEU A 25 -29.10 -53.48 -10.37
C LEU A 25 -29.16 -52.58 -11.60
N ALA A 26 -28.83 -53.16 -12.76
CA ALA A 26 -28.93 -52.57 -14.07
C ALA A 26 -30.37 -52.71 -14.59
N LEU A 27 -30.93 -51.62 -15.13
CA LEU A 27 -32.07 -51.67 -16.04
C LEU A 27 -31.67 -50.87 -17.27
N ALA A 28 -31.38 -51.62 -18.33
CA ALA A 28 -31.16 -51.12 -19.67
C ALA A 28 -32.50 -50.74 -20.28
N THR A 29 -32.68 -49.46 -20.59
CA THR A 29 -33.68 -48.99 -21.55
C THR A 29 -32.95 -48.46 -22.76
N VAL A 30 -33.00 -49.24 -23.84
CA VAL A 30 -32.57 -48.84 -25.17
C VAL A 30 -33.66 -47.96 -25.76
N LEU A 31 -33.39 -46.66 -25.90
CA LEU A 31 -34.09 -45.81 -26.86
C LEU A 31 -33.08 -45.39 -27.92
N SER A 32 -33.20 -46.01 -29.10
CA SER A 32 -32.58 -45.55 -30.33
C SER A 32 -33.52 -44.54 -30.99
N ALA A 33 -33.09 -43.29 -31.17
CA ALA A 33 -33.49 -42.45 -32.30
C ALA A 33 -32.73 -41.11 -32.35
N ALA A 34 -32.10 -40.86 -33.50
CA ALA A 34 -31.71 -39.56 -34.05
C ALA A 34 -30.73 -38.70 -33.23
N GLY A 35 -29.44 -39.09 -33.25
CA GLY A 35 -28.35 -38.18 -32.92
C GLY A 35 -28.18 -37.11 -34.01
N VAL A 36 -28.75 -35.92 -33.78
CA VAL A 36 -28.22 -34.70 -34.36
C VAL A 36 -26.86 -34.48 -33.70
N GLN A 37 -25.77 -34.66 -34.45
CA GLN A 37 -24.44 -34.22 -34.01
C GLN A 37 -24.41 -32.69 -33.98
N ALA A 38 -24.97 -32.11 -32.92
CA ALA A 38 -24.52 -30.82 -32.47
C ALA A 38 -23.14 -31.06 -31.86
N VAL A 39 -22.09 -30.88 -32.66
CA VAL A 39 -20.74 -30.67 -32.15
C VAL A 39 -20.79 -29.36 -31.40
N ALA A 40 -21.23 -29.40 -30.15
CA ALA A 40 -20.97 -28.33 -29.21
C ALA A 40 -19.45 -28.30 -29.08
N THR A 41 -18.81 -27.37 -29.78
CA THR A 41 -17.49 -26.90 -29.41
C THR A 41 -17.65 -26.32 -28.01
N ALA A 42 -17.56 -27.17 -27.00
CA ALA A 42 -17.32 -26.76 -25.64
C ALA A 42 -15.96 -26.06 -25.70
N GLY A 43 -15.99 -24.75 -25.93
CA GLY A 43 -14.82 -23.90 -25.75
C GLY A 43 -14.27 -24.25 -24.38
N SER A 44 -12.99 -24.59 -24.32
CA SER A 44 -12.31 -24.84 -23.07
C SER A 44 -12.59 -23.63 -22.17
N ALA A 45 -13.42 -23.81 -21.15
CA ALA A 45 -13.66 -22.77 -20.16
C ALA A 45 -12.29 -22.45 -19.55
N GLN A 46 -11.75 -21.28 -19.89
CA GLN A 46 -10.49 -20.82 -19.34
C GLN A 46 -10.66 -20.79 -17.81
N ALA A 47 -9.78 -21.46 -17.09
CA ALA A 47 -9.83 -21.42 -15.63
C ALA A 47 -9.72 -19.95 -15.19
N ALA A 48 -10.58 -19.55 -14.25
CA ALA A 48 -10.55 -18.19 -13.71
C ALA A 48 -9.16 -17.88 -13.13
N PRO A 49 -8.68 -16.63 -13.25
CA PRO A 49 -7.43 -16.22 -12.63
C PRO A 49 -7.42 -16.51 -11.14
N THR A 50 -6.27 -16.94 -10.61
CA THR A 50 -6.07 -17.05 -9.16
C THR A 50 -5.28 -15.84 -8.68
N TRP A 51 -5.83 -15.11 -7.73
CA TRP A 51 -5.19 -13.95 -7.11
C TRP A 51 -4.52 -14.36 -5.81
N THR A 52 -3.19 -14.35 -5.79
CA THR A 52 -2.42 -14.65 -4.58
C THR A 52 -2.34 -13.42 -3.71
N GLU A 53 -2.73 -13.58 -2.44
CA GLU A 53 -2.52 -12.57 -1.42
C GLU A 53 -1.03 -12.27 -1.22
N GLY A 54 -0.72 -11.00 -1.02
CA GLY A 54 0.60 -10.58 -0.57
C GLY A 54 1.13 -9.37 -1.31
N PRO A 55 2.37 -8.96 -1.00
CA PRO A 55 2.97 -7.80 -1.60
C PRO A 55 3.47 -8.10 -3.02
N ILE A 56 3.35 -7.09 -3.87
CA ILE A 56 3.86 -7.01 -5.23
C ILE A 56 4.84 -5.84 -5.22
N PHE A 57 6.01 -6.05 -5.79
CA PHE A 57 7.07 -5.06 -5.86
C PHE A 57 7.38 -4.79 -7.32
N ASN A 58 7.64 -3.54 -7.69
CA ASN A 58 8.34 -3.26 -8.93
C ASN A 58 9.85 -3.16 -8.67
N ASP A 59 10.64 -3.29 -9.72
CA ASP A 59 12.09 -3.04 -9.69
C ASP A 59 12.49 -2.05 -10.79
N PRO A 60 12.81 -0.78 -10.44
CA PRO A 60 13.23 0.22 -11.41
C PRO A 60 14.58 -0.10 -12.07
N LEU A 61 15.36 -1.05 -11.52
CA LEU A 61 16.62 -1.53 -12.10
C LEU A 61 16.46 -2.81 -12.94
N GLY A 62 15.25 -3.39 -12.93
CA GLY A 62 14.95 -4.64 -13.60
C GLY A 62 14.55 -4.45 -15.07
N THR A 63 14.04 -5.53 -15.63
CA THR A 63 13.38 -5.58 -16.94
C THR A 63 12.13 -4.70 -16.98
N SER A 64 11.61 -4.43 -18.18
CA SER A 64 10.35 -3.68 -18.33
C SER A 64 9.20 -4.31 -17.55
N ASP A 65 9.09 -5.64 -17.50
CA ASP A 65 8.02 -6.31 -16.75
C ASP A 65 8.17 -6.13 -15.25
N GLU A 66 9.40 -6.18 -14.72
CA GLU A 66 9.68 -5.93 -13.32
C GLU A 66 9.45 -4.47 -12.94
N GLN A 67 9.80 -3.51 -13.81
CA GLN A 67 9.53 -2.08 -13.61
C GLN A 67 8.02 -1.82 -13.52
N LEU A 68 7.23 -2.53 -14.33
CA LEU A 68 5.81 -2.27 -14.50
C LEU A 68 4.92 -3.20 -13.66
N ALA A 69 5.48 -4.10 -12.87
CA ALA A 69 4.76 -5.20 -12.21
C ALA A 69 3.49 -4.76 -11.45
N ILE A 70 3.56 -3.67 -10.68
CA ILE A 70 2.38 -3.15 -9.94
C ILE A 70 1.33 -2.60 -10.91
N ARG A 71 1.74 -1.79 -11.89
CA ARG A 71 0.83 -1.23 -12.91
C ARG A 71 0.14 -2.33 -13.70
N THR A 72 0.91 -3.34 -14.13
CA THR A 72 0.39 -4.51 -14.83
C THR A 72 -0.68 -5.21 -14.00
N ARG A 73 -0.43 -5.47 -12.70
CA ARG A 73 -1.45 -6.08 -11.83
C ARG A 73 -2.72 -5.24 -11.71
N LEU A 74 -2.60 -3.91 -11.59
CA LEU A 74 -3.77 -3.03 -11.50
C LEU A 74 -4.61 -3.08 -12.79
N ILE A 75 -3.95 -3.12 -13.96
CA ILE A 75 -4.61 -3.27 -15.26
C ILE A 75 -5.25 -4.67 -15.39
N GLU A 76 -4.57 -5.74 -14.96
CA GLU A 76 -5.11 -7.11 -14.95
C GLU A 76 -6.37 -7.21 -14.10
N LEU A 77 -6.36 -6.68 -12.88
CA LEU A 77 -7.54 -6.66 -12.00
C LEU A 77 -8.69 -5.82 -12.60
N THR A 78 -8.36 -4.68 -13.20
CA THR A 78 -9.34 -3.83 -13.91
C THR A 78 -9.93 -4.54 -15.13
N GLY A 79 -9.11 -5.31 -15.86
CA GLY A 79 -9.54 -6.16 -16.97
C GLY A 79 -10.46 -7.30 -16.51
N ALA A 80 -10.14 -7.90 -15.37
CA ALA A 80 -10.91 -9.01 -14.78
C ALA A 80 -12.17 -8.56 -14.03
N ALA A 81 -12.40 -7.26 -13.82
CA ALA A 81 -13.60 -6.77 -13.14
C ALA A 81 -14.90 -7.17 -13.88
N LEU A 82 -15.84 -7.74 -13.14
CA LEU A 82 -17.06 -8.34 -13.71
C LEU A 82 -18.13 -7.25 -14.01
N PRO A 83 -18.91 -7.36 -15.10
CA PRO A 83 -20.03 -6.44 -15.35
C PRO A 83 -20.98 -6.34 -14.15
N GLY A 84 -21.44 -5.12 -13.83
CA GLY A 84 -22.26 -4.83 -12.65
C GLY A 84 -21.49 -4.72 -11.32
N SER A 85 -20.20 -5.05 -11.30
CA SER A 85 -19.32 -4.81 -10.14
C SER A 85 -18.89 -3.33 -10.06
N THR A 86 -18.15 -2.98 -9.00
CA THR A 86 -17.62 -1.62 -8.80
C THR A 86 -16.11 -1.64 -8.61
N ILE A 87 -15.44 -0.71 -9.28
CA ILE A 87 -14.04 -0.32 -9.05
C ILE A 87 -14.05 1.06 -8.36
N LYS A 88 -13.39 1.16 -7.20
CA LYS A 88 -13.10 2.45 -6.54
C LYS A 88 -11.60 2.69 -6.54
N VAL A 89 -11.17 3.89 -6.94
CA VAL A 89 -9.75 4.26 -7.08
C VAL A 89 -9.51 5.57 -6.36
N ALA A 90 -8.73 5.56 -5.28
CA ALA A 90 -8.22 6.77 -4.64
C ALA A 90 -6.71 6.84 -4.80
N VAL A 91 -6.23 7.72 -5.68
CA VAL A 91 -4.80 7.85 -6.02
C VAL A 91 -4.44 9.32 -6.13
N TYR A 92 -3.33 9.73 -5.52
CA TYR A 92 -2.82 11.11 -5.60
C TYR A 92 -2.71 11.60 -7.07
N HIS A 93 -1.91 10.94 -7.91
CA HIS A 93 -1.74 11.27 -9.34
C HIS A 93 -2.05 10.10 -10.28
N VAL A 94 -2.79 10.39 -11.37
CA VAL A 94 -2.99 9.49 -12.50
C VAL A 94 -2.67 10.20 -13.82
N TRP A 95 -1.56 9.81 -14.44
CA TRP A 95 -0.99 10.43 -15.64
C TRP A 95 -0.67 9.46 -16.77
N GLU A 96 -0.99 8.17 -16.61
CA GLU A 96 -0.70 7.14 -17.62
C GLU A 96 -1.94 6.74 -18.42
N ALA A 97 -1.84 6.88 -19.74
CA ALA A 97 -2.91 6.50 -20.66
C ALA A 97 -3.31 5.02 -20.56
N SER A 98 -2.38 4.11 -20.23
CA SER A 98 -2.69 2.67 -20.09
C SER A 98 -3.66 2.39 -18.94
N VAL A 99 -3.51 3.08 -17.82
CA VAL A 99 -4.41 2.97 -16.66
C VAL A 99 -5.75 3.62 -16.97
N VAL A 100 -5.74 4.81 -17.58
CA VAL A 100 -6.96 5.50 -18.04
C VAL A 100 -7.78 4.62 -19.00
N ASN A 101 -7.13 4.06 -20.01
CA ASN A 101 -7.78 3.21 -21.00
C ASN A 101 -8.37 1.93 -20.37
N ALA A 102 -7.68 1.33 -19.40
CA ALA A 102 -8.19 0.15 -18.69
C ALA A 102 -9.48 0.46 -17.91
N LEU A 103 -9.52 1.59 -17.20
CA LEU A 103 -10.69 2.05 -16.46
C LEU A 103 -11.88 2.34 -17.38
N ILE A 104 -11.64 3.01 -18.50
CA ILE A 104 -12.69 3.30 -19.51
C ILE A 104 -13.22 1.98 -20.09
N ALA A 105 -12.33 1.07 -20.47
CA ALA A 105 -12.72 -0.23 -20.98
C ALA A 105 -13.54 -1.04 -19.96
N ALA A 106 -13.23 -0.96 -18.65
CA ALA A 106 -14.04 -1.58 -17.62
C ALA A 106 -15.46 -0.96 -17.56
N LYS A 107 -15.56 0.37 -17.59
CA LYS A 107 -16.84 1.07 -17.65
C LYS A 107 -17.65 0.68 -18.88
N ASP A 108 -17.02 0.53 -20.05
CA ASP A 108 -17.70 0.14 -21.28
C ASP A 108 -18.16 -1.33 -21.28
N ARG A 109 -17.53 -2.19 -20.46
CA ARG A 109 -18.04 -3.54 -20.16
C ARG A 109 -19.17 -3.57 -19.12
N GLY A 110 -19.61 -2.41 -18.62
CA GLY A 110 -20.69 -2.31 -17.63
C GLY A 110 -20.23 -2.37 -16.18
N VAL A 111 -18.96 -2.09 -15.89
CA VAL A 111 -18.44 -1.94 -14.52
C VAL A 111 -18.67 -0.50 -14.04
N ASN A 112 -19.07 -0.32 -12.78
CA ASN A 112 -19.14 1.00 -12.15
C ASN A 112 -17.72 1.45 -11.77
N VAL A 113 -17.26 2.61 -12.23
CA VAL A 113 -15.89 3.08 -12.03
C VAL A 113 -15.87 4.44 -11.35
N GLN A 114 -15.39 4.49 -10.11
CA GLN A 114 -15.38 5.67 -9.26
C GLN A 114 -13.94 6.06 -8.96
N VAL A 115 -13.54 7.26 -9.37
CA VAL A 115 -12.16 7.75 -9.23
C VAL A 115 -12.14 9.03 -8.40
N LEU A 116 -11.31 9.03 -7.36
CA LEU A 116 -11.00 10.20 -6.54
C LEU A 116 -9.49 10.49 -6.64
N LEU A 117 -9.15 11.69 -7.10
CA LEU A 117 -7.77 12.13 -7.20
C LEU A 117 -7.49 13.32 -6.27
N ASP A 118 -6.23 13.61 -6.04
CA ASP A 118 -5.85 14.94 -5.57
C ASP A 118 -6.04 15.95 -6.70
N GLU A 119 -6.32 17.21 -6.37
CA GLU A 119 -6.45 18.26 -7.37
C GLU A 119 -5.14 18.48 -8.15
N SER A 120 -3.99 18.25 -7.50
CA SER A 120 -2.68 18.36 -8.13
C SER A 120 -2.48 17.38 -9.28
N SER A 121 -3.28 16.30 -9.37
CA SER A 121 -3.28 15.44 -10.56
C SER A 121 -3.65 16.19 -11.84
N VAL A 122 -4.31 17.33 -11.73
CA VAL A 122 -4.62 18.25 -12.84
C VAL A 122 -3.64 19.41 -12.85
N SER A 123 -3.50 20.13 -11.72
CA SER A 123 -2.78 21.41 -11.69
C SER A 123 -1.26 21.29 -11.82
N ASP A 124 -0.64 20.19 -11.37
CA ASP A 124 0.81 19.97 -11.54
C ASP A 124 1.18 19.63 -12.99
N ARG A 125 0.21 19.13 -13.77
CA ARG A 125 0.38 18.71 -15.18
C ARG A 125 -0.80 19.08 -16.06
N PRO A 126 -1.00 20.39 -16.33
CA PRO A 126 -2.17 20.86 -17.09
C PRO A 126 -2.21 20.35 -18.54
N ALA A 127 -1.07 19.96 -19.11
CA ALA A 127 -0.98 19.37 -20.45
C ALA A 127 -1.31 17.87 -20.49
N ASN A 128 -1.36 17.18 -19.34
CA ASN A 128 -1.71 15.76 -19.30
C ASN A 128 -3.23 15.58 -19.39
N THR A 129 -3.70 14.75 -20.33
CA THR A 129 -5.12 14.59 -20.63
C THR A 129 -5.82 13.49 -19.82
N SER A 130 -5.13 12.84 -18.87
CA SER A 130 -5.69 11.68 -18.15
C SER A 130 -6.98 12.02 -17.41
N TYR A 131 -7.02 13.13 -16.68
CA TYR A 131 -8.21 13.57 -15.96
C TYR A 131 -9.36 13.91 -16.92
N SER A 132 -9.10 14.73 -17.94
CA SER A 132 -10.15 15.17 -18.88
C SER A 132 -10.71 14.00 -19.71
N THR A 133 -9.87 13.01 -20.03
CA THR A 133 -10.28 11.77 -20.72
C THR A 133 -11.19 10.91 -19.82
N LEU A 134 -10.83 10.73 -18.55
CA LEU A 134 -11.68 10.04 -17.58
C LEU A 134 -12.99 10.80 -17.33
N ALA A 135 -12.94 12.13 -17.20
CA ALA A 135 -14.12 12.96 -16.99
C ALA A 135 -15.11 12.86 -18.15
N ALA A 136 -14.62 12.83 -19.39
CA ALA A 136 -15.45 12.63 -20.57
C ALA A 136 -16.10 11.23 -20.62
N ALA A 137 -15.39 10.18 -20.21
CA ALA A 137 -15.85 8.80 -20.31
C ALA A 137 -16.73 8.33 -19.13
N LEU A 138 -16.38 8.76 -17.91
CA LEU A 138 -17.05 8.37 -16.66
C LEU A 138 -18.13 9.38 -16.23
N GLY A 139 -17.95 10.66 -16.58
CA GLY A 139 -18.73 11.77 -16.02
C GLY A 139 -18.17 12.27 -14.68
N THR A 140 -18.77 13.34 -14.16
CA THR A 140 -18.39 13.98 -12.88
C THR A 140 -19.54 14.03 -11.88
N ASP A 141 -20.70 13.47 -12.23
CA ASP A 141 -21.87 13.38 -11.35
C ASP A 141 -21.70 12.21 -10.37
N ARG A 142 -21.36 12.55 -9.13
CA ARG A 142 -21.12 11.61 -8.02
C ARG A 142 -22.35 10.77 -7.65
N THR A 143 -23.54 11.06 -8.19
CA THR A 143 -24.75 10.25 -7.99
C THR A 143 -24.87 9.09 -8.98
N LYS A 144 -24.00 9.02 -9.98
CA LYS A 144 -23.97 7.93 -10.97
C LYS A 144 -23.05 6.79 -10.52
N GLY A 145 -23.23 5.62 -11.14
CA GLY A 145 -22.40 4.45 -10.87
C GLY A 145 -20.92 4.68 -11.19
N SER A 146 -20.64 5.45 -12.23
CA SER A 146 -19.29 5.87 -12.62
C SER A 146 -19.14 7.37 -12.52
N TYR A 147 -17.98 7.83 -12.04
CA TYR A 147 -17.58 9.23 -12.01
C TYR A 147 -16.08 9.38 -11.74
N ILE A 148 -15.56 10.57 -12.03
CA ILE A 148 -14.28 11.05 -11.50
C ILE A 148 -14.48 12.38 -10.77
N THR A 149 -13.73 12.59 -9.69
CA THR A 149 -13.70 13.85 -8.95
C THR A 149 -12.32 14.08 -8.31
N THR A 150 -12.09 15.27 -7.79
CA THR A 150 -10.88 15.62 -7.03
C THR A 150 -11.24 16.08 -5.62
N CYS A 151 -10.27 15.99 -4.71
CA CYS A 151 -10.30 16.81 -3.50
C CYS A 151 -10.16 18.31 -3.84
N PRO A 152 -10.40 19.23 -2.89
CA PRO A 152 -10.29 20.66 -3.13
C PRO A 152 -8.85 21.08 -3.47
N VAL A 153 -8.71 22.20 -4.18
CA VAL A 153 -7.40 22.81 -4.49
C VAL A 153 -6.58 23.04 -3.21
N ASP A 154 -5.29 22.67 -3.25
CA ASP A 154 -4.32 22.79 -2.16
C ASP A 154 -4.72 22.09 -0.83
N LYS A 155 -5.65 21.14 -0.90
CA LYS A 155 -6.20 20.46 0.28
C LYS A 155 -6.50 18.98 0.03
N SER A 156 -6.31 18.19 1.07
CA SER A 156 -6.91 16.87 1.21
C SER A 156 -8.44 16.97 1.35
N CYS A 157 -9.14 15.86 1.18
CA CYS A 157 -10.58 15.75 1.34
C CYS A 157 -11.02 15.83 2.81
N LEU A 158 -10.23 15.28 3.75
CA LEU A 158 -10.62 15.16 5.17
C LEU A 158 -9.70 15.93 6.13
N GLY A 159 -8.67 16.60 5.62
CA GLY A 159 -7.78 17.48 6.39
C GLY A 159 -8.49 18.73 6.90
N ASP A 160 -8.31 19.00 8.18
CA ASP A 160 -8.77 20.25 8.77
C ASP A 160 -7.90 21.41 8.25
N PRO A 161 -8.50 22.40 7.57
CA PRO A 161 -7.77 23.50 6.97
C PRO A 161 -7.01 24.37 7.99
N GLN A 162 -7.30 24.29 9.30
CA GLN A 162 -6.55 25.02 10.31
C GLN A 162 -5.07 24.61 10.40
N PHE A 163 -4.73 23.40 9.94
CA PHE A 163 -3.36 22.88 9.95
C PHE A 163 -2.57 23.18 8.68
N GLY A 164 -3.15 23.95 7.74
CA GLY A 164 -2.47 24.43 6.55
C GLY A 164 -2.66 23.54 5.32
N GLN A 165 -1.65 23.52 4.45
CA GLN A 165 -1.66 22.72 3.21
C GLN A 165 -1.75 21.23 3.53
N SER A 166 -2.57 20.54 2.77
CA SER A 166 -2.76 19.09 2.86
C SER A 166 -3.02 18.52 1.48
N ILE A 167 -2.88 17.21 1.33
CA ILE A 167 -3.11 16.50 0.07
C ILE A 167 -3.85 15.18 0.29
N MET A 168 -4.62 14.75 -0.70
CA MET A 168 -5.17 13.40 -0.79
C MET A 168 -4.08 12.47 -1.27
N HIS A 169 -3.29 11.96 -0.33
CA HIS A 169 -2.10 11.19 -0.64
C HIS A 169 -2.35 9.67 -0.56
N ASN A 170 -3.59 9.21 -0.67
CA ASN A 170 -3.88 7.79 -0.84
C ASN A 170 -3.37 7.25 -2.18
N LYS A 171 -3.16 5.93 -2.22
CA LYS A 171 -3.03 5.10 -3.43
C LYS A 171 -3.62 3.74 -3.14
N PHE A 172 -4.94 3.59 -3.30
CA PHE A 172 -5.60 2.30 -3.17
C PHE A 172 -6.64 2.07 -4.26
N TRP A 173 -6.86 0.79 -4.55
CA TRP A 173 -7.82 0.30 -5.53
C TRP A 173 -8.68 -0.77 -4.90
N LEU A 174 -9.99 -0.70 -5.13
CA LEU A 174 -10.95 -1.65 -4.61
C LEU A 174 -11.73 -2.23 -5.79
N PHE A 175 -11.93 -3.55 -5.80
CA PHE A 175 -12.74 -4.24 -6.79
C PHE A 175 -13.78 -5.09 -6.05
N SER A 176 -15.07 -4.79 -6.23
CA SER A 176 -16.12 -5.56 -5.53
C SER A 176 -16.16 -7.01 -6.02
N ALA A 177 -15.93 -7.23 -7.32
CA ALA A 177 -15.77 -8.54 -7.92
C ALA A 177 -14.88 -8.49 -9.17
N VAL A 178 -13.96 -9.44 -9.25
CA VAL A 178 -13.16 -9.75 -10.44
C VAL A 178 -13.31 -11.25 -10.75
N GLU A 179 -12.97 -11.69 -11.95
CA GLU A 179 -12.86 -13.13 -12.23
C GLU A 179 -11.94 -13.80 -11.20
N GLY A 180 -12.48 -14.77 -10.44
CA GLY A 180 -11.73 -15.54 -9.44
C GLY A 180 -11.64 -14.94 -8.03
N ALA A 181 -12.12 -13.71 -7.76
CA ALA A 181 -12.16 -13.15 -6.41
C ALA A 181 -13.23 -12.07 -6.21
N THR A 182 -13.61 -11.84 -4.96
CA THR A 182 -14.46 -10.72 -4.55
C THR A 182 -13.76 -9.86 -3.52
N ASN A 183 -14.29 -8.67 -3.23
CA ASN A 183 -13.82 -7.82 -2.12
C ASN A 183 -12.29 -7.65 -2.14
N VAL A 184 -11.76 -7.27 -3.30
CA VAL A 184 -10.32 -7.17 -3.52
C VAL A 184 -9.85 -5.79 -3.13
N VAL A 185 -8.85 -5.72 -2.26
CA VAL A 185 -8.17 -4.47 -1.87
C VAL A 185 -6.74 -4.49 -2.39
N VAL A 186 -6.32 -3.39 -2.99
CA VAL A 186 -4.92 -3.13 -3.31
C VAL A 186 -4.50 -1.83 -2.64
N GLN A 187 -3.71 -1.91 -1.57
CA GLN A 187 -3.05 -0.74 -0.96
C GLN A 187 -1.66 -0.62 -1.55
N THR A 188 -1.30 0.53 -2.11
CA THR A 188 0.04 0.73 -2.71
C THR A 188 0.70 2.02 -2.27
N THR A 189 2.00 2.11 -2.55
CA THR A 189 2.80 3.33 -2.43
C THR A 189 2.91 4.09 -3.74
N THR A 190 2.52 3.47 -4.86
CA THR A 190 2.78 3.99 -6.21
C THR A 190 1.66 4.89 -6.71
N ASN A 191 2.03 6.04 -7.26
CA ASN A 191 1.15 6.82 -8.14
C ASN A 191 1.09 6.15 -9.53
N SER A 192 0.17 6.59 -10.39
CA SER A 192 0.21 6.21 -11.81
C SER A 192 0.97 7.27 -12.61
N THR A 193 2.29 7.29 -12.44
CA THR A 193 3.21 8.21 -13.13
C THR A 193 4.38 7.44 -13.75
N PRO A 194 5.00 7.92 -14.86
CA PRO A 194 6.12 7.23 -15.49
C PRO A 194 7.31 6.91 -14.56
N SER A 195 7.71 7.85 -13.70
CA SER A 195 8.82 7.71 -12.76
C SER A 195 8.54 6.68 -11.68
N ALA A 196 7.28 6.55 -11.25
CA ALA A 196 6.90 5.64 -10.17
C ALA A 196 7.24 4.18 -10.50
N HIS A 197 7.26 3.83 -11.79
CA HIS A 197 7.59 2.48 -12.25
C HIS A 197 9.07 2.33 -12.65
N THR A 198 9.66 3.36 -13.26
CA THR A 198 10.99 3.28 -13.90
C THR A 198 12.13 3.89 -13.09
N ARG A 199 11.82 4.57 -12.00
CA ARG A 199 12.80 5.22 -11.12
C ARG A 199 12.63 4.82 -9.66
N PHE A 200 11.44 4.44 -9.23
CA PHE A 200 11.17 4.24 -7.81
C PHE A 200 10.91 2.77 -7.49
N PHE A 201 11.50 2.28 -6.39
CA PHE A 201 11.04 1.04 -5.77
C PHE A 201 9.73 1.32 -5.04
N ASN A 202 8.65 0.65 -5.42
CA ASN A 202 7.32 0.73 -4.81
C ASN A 202 6.83 -0.65 -4.39
N ASP A 203 5.82 -0.66 -3.52
CA ASP A 203 5.09 -1.88 -3.17
C ASP A 203 3.57 -1.69 -3.26
N ALA A 204 2.88 -2.80 -3.48
CA ALA A 204 1.43 -2.92 -3.41
C ALA A 204 1.05 -4.19 -2.66
N LEU A 205 0.18 -4.10 -1.65
CA LEU A 205 -0.40 -5.24 -0.95
C LEU A 205 -1.74 -5.59 -1.58
N LEU A 206 -1.84 -6.78 -2.18
CA LEU A 206 -3.07 -7.34 -2.73
C LEU A 206 -3.73 -8.25 -1.70
N LEU A 207 -4.98 -7.96 -1.35
CA LEU A 207 -5.83 -8.73 -0.44
C LEU A 207 -7.10 -9.17 -1.19
N PRO A 208 -7.12 -10.38 -1.78
CA PRO A 208 -8.32 -10.93 -2.41
C PRO A 208 -9.28 -11.51 -1.35
N ASN A 209 -10.58 -11.54 -1.65
CA ASN A 209 -11.61 -12.17 -0.81
C ASN A 209 -11.65 -11.62 0.63
N ASN A 210 -11.46 -10.31 0.80
CA ASN A 210 -11.33 -9.69 2.11
C ASN A 210 -12.44 -8.65 2.36
N PRO A 211 -13.67 -9.09 2.70
CA PRO A 211 -14.81 -8.18 2.88
C PRO A 211 -14.56 -7.15 3.98
N THR A 212 -13.94 -7.52 5.10
CA THR A 212 -13.71 -6.56 6.19
C THR A 212 -12.80 -5.42 5.80
N MET A 213 -11.72 -5.68 5.06
CA MET A 213 -10.85 -4.60 4.57
C MET A 213 -11.52 -3.87 3.40
N TYR A 214 -12.19 -4.57 2.50
CA TYR A 214 -12.91 -3.95 1.39
C TYR A 214 -13.94 -2.92 1.85
N ASP A 215 -14.84 -3.32 2.76
CA ASP A 215 -15.89 -2.45 3.28
C ASP A 215 -15.30 -1.24 4.00
N ALA A 216 -14.24 -1.45 4.81
CA ALA A 216 -13.57 -0.36 5.51
C ALA A 216 -12.94 0.67 4.57
N TYR A 217 -12.30 0.21 3.49
CA TYR A 217 -11.73 1.10 2.48
C TYR A 217 -12.81 1.76 1.61
N ALA A 218 -13.89 1.05 1.29
CA ALA A 218 -15.02 1.60 0.53
C ALA A 218 -15.73 2.70 1.32
N ASP A 219 -15.99 2.48 2.61
CA ASP A 219 -16.54 3.49 3.52
C ASP A 219 -15.61 4.70 3.65
N TYR A 220 -14.29 4.48 3.72
CA TYR A 220 -13.31 5.56 3.73
C TYR A 220 -13.31 6.35 2.42
N PHE A 221 -13.36 5.67 1.28
CA PHE A 221 -13.49 6.30 -0.04
C PHE A 221 -14.73 7.19 -0.11
N ASP A 222 -15.90 6.67 0.30
CA ASP A 222 -17.16 7.42 0.26
C ASP A 222 -17.12 8.61 1.24
N THR A 223 -16.48 8.45 2.39
CA THR A 223 -16.23 9.55 3.34
C THR A 223 -15.36 10.65 2.70
N MET A 224 -14.27 10.29 2.01
CA MET A 224 -13.43 11.26 1.29
C MET A 224 -14.20 11.98 0.18
N VAL A 225 -15.03 11.26 -0.60
CA VAL A 225 -15.84 11.87 -1.67
C VAL A 225 -16.87 12.87 -1.11
N ALA A 226 -17.35 12.68 0.11
CA ALA A 226 -18.24 13.60 0.80
C ALA A 226 -17.53 14.89 1.30
N GLN A 227 -16.21 14.84 1.53
CA GLN A 227 -15.36 15.98 1.89
C GLN A 227 -15.78 16.72 3.18
N ASP A 228 -16.43 16.01 4.12
CA ASP A 228 -16.83 16.57 5.41
C ASP A 228 -15.74 16.39 6.47
N TRP A 229 -14.66 17.15 6.32
CA TRP A 229 -13.54 17.16 7.26
C TRP A 229 -13.95 17.48 8.70
N LYS A 230 -15.05 18.23 8.92
CA LYS A 230 -15.50 18.59 10.28
C LYS A 230 -16.04 17.38 11.04
N SER A 231 -16.67 16.45 10.31
CA SER A 231 -17.17 15.19 10.86
C SER A 231 -16.11 14.08 10.90
N TRP A 232 -14.94 14.33 10.30
CA TRP A 232 -13.90 13.32 10.21
C TRP A 232 -13.34 12.99 11.58
N GLU A 233 -13.25 11.70 11.86
CA GLU A 233 -12.52 11.17 12.99
C GLU A 233 -11.56 10.10 12.50
N TYR A 234 -10.41 10.00 13.16
CA TYR A 234 -9.43 8.95 12.89
C TYR A 234 -10.07 7.55 13.02
N ARG A 235 -10.01 6.76 11.95
CA ARG A 235 -10.65 5.43 11.90
C ARG A 235 -9.63 4.31 11.78
N THR A 236 -9.93 3.20 12.47
CA THR A 236 -9.21 1.94 12.30
C THR A 236 -10.19 0.78 12.27
N VAL A 237 -9.93 -0.19 11.40
CA VAL A 237 -10.72 -1.43 11.31
C VAL A 237 -9.78 -2.62 11.38
N SER A 238 -10.17 -3.69 12.08
CA SER A 238 -9.36 -4.91 12.18
C SER A 238 -10.23 -6.15 12.24
N ASN A 239 -9.75 -7.24 11.63
CA ASN A 239 -10.29 -8.59 11.77
C ASN A 239 -9.27 -9.53 12.46
N GLY A 240 -8.29 -8.97 13.18
CA GLY A 240 -7.16 -9.71 13.76
C GLY A 240 -5.98 -9.78 12.80
N LEU A 241 -6.14 -10.51 11.70
CA LEU A 241 -5.08 -10.72 10.70
C LEU A 241 -4.64 -9.41 10.04
N TYR A 242 -5.60 -8.56 9.67
CA TYR A 242 -5.35 -7.24 9.13
C TYR A 242 -5.81 -6.13 10.07
N LYS A 243 -5.19 -4.97 9.95
CA LYS A 243 -5.70 -3.74 10.53
C LYS A 243 -5.42 -2.54 9.63
N ALA A 244 -6.47 -1.88 9.18
CA ALA A 244 -6.38 -0.63 8.43
C ALA A 244 -6.39 0.57 9.39
N TYR A 245 -5.66 1.61 9.02
CA TYR A 245 -5.58 2.91 9.68
C TYR A 245 -5.81 3.98 8.61
N PHE A 246 -6.84 4.81 8.80
CA PHE A 246 -7.18 5.89 7.86
C PHE A 246 -6.91 7.23 8.50
N PHE A 247 -6.26 8.12 7.75
CA PHE A 247 -5.81 9.44 8.18
C PHE A 247 -6.65 10.53 7.51
N PRO A 248 -6.67 11.76 8.04
CA PRO A 248 -5.83 12.32 9.11
C PRO A 248 -6.03 11.77 10.54
N ARG A 249 -5.01 11.81 11.39
CA ARG A 249 -5.11 11.51 12.84
C ARG A 249 -4.84 12.75 13.67
N GLY A 250 -5.86 13.25 14.37
CA GLY A 250 -5.71 14.39 15.28
C GLY A 250 -4.74 14.17 16.47
N GLY A 251 -4.36 15.28 17.12
CA GLY A 251 -3.54 15.33 18.33
C GLY A 251 -2.15 15.90 18.11
N THR A 252 -1.48 16.30 19.20
CA THR A 252 -0.29 17.18 19.15
C THR A 252 0.99 16.53 19.69
N ASN A 253 0.92 15.29 20.16
CA ASN A 253 2.06 14.63 20.81
C ASN A 253 2.34 13.24 20.22
N LYS A 254 3.47 12.66 20.64
CA LYS A 254 3.94 11.35 20.14
C LYS A 254 3.01 10.17 20.46
N TYR A 255 2.16 10.27 21.49
CA TYR A 255 1.23 9.19 21.84
C TYR A 255 0.02 9.12 20.91
N THR A 256 -0.25 10.19 20.15
CA THR A 256 -1.22 10.17 19.05
C THR A 256 -0.57 9.89 17.69
N ASP A 257 0.70 9.48 17.66
CA ASP A 257 1.39 9.05 16.44
C ASP A 257 1.19 7.54 16.23
N THR A 258 0.62 7.18 15.08
CA THR A 258 0.30 5.78 14.73
C THR A 258 1.55 4.93 14.59
N VAL A 259 2.60 5.44 13.94
CA VAL A 259 3.85 4.69 13.75
C VAL A 259 4.62 4.60 15.06
N TYR A 260 4.62 5.66 15.87
CA TYR A 260 5.17 5.60 17.22
C TYR A 260 4.47 4.52 18.06
N SER A 261 3.12 4.47 18.00
CA SER A 261 2.31 3.46 18.70
C SER A 261 2.65 2.04 18.21
N VAL A 262 2.77 1.85 16.90
CA VAL A 262 3.20 0.57 16.30
C VAL A 262 4.55 0.13 16.84
N LEU A 263 5.54 1.02 16.83
CA LEU A 263 6.89 0.73 17.35
C LEU A 263 6.90 0.57 18.88
N ASN A 264 5.89 1.08 19.58
CA ASN A 264 5.80 0.96 21.03
C ASN A 264 5.46 -0.46 21.51
N ASN A 265 4.89 -1.27 20.63
CA ASN A 265 4.59 -2.69 20.91
C ASN A 265 5.82 -3.60 20.80
N VAL A 266 6.96 -3.10 20.32
CA VAL A 266 8.18 -3.89 20.15
C VAL A 266 8.90 -4.10 21.47
N GLN A 267 9.23 -5.35 21.77
CA GLN A 267 10.17 -5.72 22.83
C GLN A 267 11.44 -6.30 22.19
N CYS A 268 12.62 -5.92 22.68
CA CYS A 268 13.85 -6.17 21.92
C CYS A 268 14.46 -7.56 22.09
N THR A 269 14.31 -8.16 23.26
CA THR A 269 14.84 -9.49 23.55
C THR A 269 13.77 -10.34 24.20
N TYR A 270 13.71 -11.61 23.81
CA TYR A 270 12.78 -12.59 24.38
C TYR A 270 13.40 -13.98 24.38
N GLN A 271 12.86 -14.90 25.18
CA GLN A 271 13.21 -16.32 25.10
C GLN A 271 12.26 -17.00 24.12
N ASP A 272 12.77 -17.76 23.16
CA ASP A 272 11.93 -18.64 22.35
C ASP A 272 11.48 -19.87 23.16
N THR A 273 10.68 -20.74 22.53
CA THR A 273 10.17 -21.96 23.17
C THR A 273 11.25 -22.95 23.58
N ALA A 274 12.47 -22.83 23.04
CA ALA A 274 13.64 -23.62 23.41
C ALA A 274 14.51 -22.94 24.49
N GLY A 275 14.11 -21.78 25.01
CA GLY A 275 14.87 -21.02 26.00
C GLY A 275 16.09 -20.32 25.42
N VAL A 276 16.12 -20.09 24.09
CA VAL A 276 17.19 -19.34 23.43
C VAL A 276 16.83 -17.86 23.37
N THR A 277 17.75 -17.01 23.83
CA THR A 277 17.59 -15.56 23.76
C THR A 277 17.58 -15.11 22.29
N ARG A 278 16.43 -14.60 21.84
CA ARG A 278 16.23 -14.01 20.50
C ARG A 278 16.21 -12.49 20.59
N LYS A 279 16.48 -11.85 19.44
CA LYS A 279 16.38 -10.41 19.25
C LYS A 279 15.33 -10.09 18.20
N THR A 280 14.51 -9.09 18.49
CA THR A 280 13.52 -8.58 17.53
C THR A 280 14.20 -7.75 16.46
N TRP A 281 13.87 -8.03 15.20
CA TRP A 281 14.26 -7.22 14.05
C TRP A 281 13.18 -6.19 13.73
N VAL A 282 13.61 -4.97 13.41
CA VAL A 282 12.76 -3.88 12.92
C VAL A 282 13.41 -3.33 11.65
N ARG A 283 12.77 -3.57 10.51
CA ARG A 283 13.22 -3.09 9.20
C ARG A 283 12.25 -2.02 8.72
N VAL A 284 12.78 -0.83 8.44
CA VAL A 284 11.97 0.31 7.96
C VAL A 284 12.42 0.68 6.55
N SER A 285 11.51 0.64 5.59
CA SER A 285 11.66 1.25 4.27
C SER A 285 10.74 2.46 4.21
N ILE A 286 11.26 3.64 3.86
CA ILE A 286 10.43 4.85 3.82
C ILE A 286 10.98 5.85 2.82
N PHE A 287 10.12 6.47 2.00
CA PHE A 287 10.56 7.57 1.16
C PHE A 287 11.10 8.74 2.01
N LYS A 288 10.26 9.29 2.88
CA LYS A 288 10.62 10.46 3.71
C LYS A 288 10.34 10.25 5.20
N ILE A 289 11.31 10.59 6.04
CA ILE A 289 11.18 10.60 7.50
C ILE A 289 11.60 11.95 8.08
N THR A 290 10.66 12.64 8.75
CA THR A 290 10.92 13.92 9.44
C THR A 290 10.28 14.01 10.83
N ARG A 291 9.48 13.01 11.24
CA ARG A 291 8.92 12.95 12.59
C ARG A 291 9.98 12.49 13.60
N MET A 292 10.50 13.44 14.39
CA MET A 292 11.52 13.19 15.42
C MET A 292 11.14 12.09 16.41
N ALA A 293 9.86 11.99 16.81
CA ALA A 293 9.39 10.95 17.72
C ALA A 293 9.63 9.52 17.21
N ILE A 294 9.53 9.30 15.89
CA ILE A 294 9.82 8.01 15.25
C ILE A 294 11.33 7.75 15.28
N ALA A 295 12.14 8.74 14.90
CA ALA A 295 13.60 8.63 14.94
C ALA A 295 14.11 8.34 16.36
N ASP A 296 13.57 9.03 17.37
CA ASP A 296 13.83 8.78 18.79
C ASP A 296 13.50 7.34 19.18
N LYS A 297 12.31 6.85 18.79
CA LYS A 297 11.87 5.49 19.13
C LYS A 297 12.76 4.43 18.46
N LEU A 298 13.13 4.60 17.20
CA LEU A 298 14.01 3.66 16.48
C LEU A 298 15.41 3.59 17.10
N VAL A 299 15.98 4.74 17.50
CA VAL A 299 17.25 4.78 18.24
C VAL A 299 17.10 4.12 19.60
N ALA A 300 16.01 4.37 20.33
CA ALA A 300 15.75 3.74 21.62
C ALA A 300 15.65 2.21 21.50
N LEU A 301 14.93 1.69 20.50
CA LEU A 301 14.84 0.26 20.25
C LEU A 301 16.21 -0.35 19.93
N LYS A 302 17.02 0.31 19.09
CA LYS A 302 18.37 -0.15 18.80
C LYS A 302 19.23 -0.24 20.07
N LYS A 303 19.20 0.80 20.91
CA LYS A 303 19.94 0.83 22.19
C LYS A 303 19.43 -0.19 23.20
N ALA A 304 18.13 -0.51 23.17
CA ALA A 304 17.52 -1.56 23.99
C ALA A 304 17.83 -3.00 23.49
N GLY A 305 18.57 -3.15 22.38
CA GLY A 305 19.06 -4.44 21.91
C GLY A 305 18.36 -5.00 20.67
N CYS A 306 17.38 -4.29 20.10
CA CYS A 306 16.74 -4.69 18.86
C CYS A 306 17.72 -4.58 17.68
N ASN A 307 17.51 -5.40 16.65
CA ASN A 307 18.17 -5.22 15.36
C ASN A 307 17.35 -4.23 14.51
N VAL A 308 17.76 -2.95 14.51
CA VAL A 308 17.05 -1.89 13.76
C VAL A 308 17.84 -1.48 12.51
N THR A 309 17.19 -1.57 11.36
CA THR A 309 17.74 -1.13 10.06
C THR A 309 16.74 -0.23 9.33
N ILE A 310 17.25 0.82 8.69
CA ILE A 310 16.45 1.84 8.01
C ILE A 310 17.01 2.04 6.61
N LEU A 311 16.13 1.90 5.62
CA LEU A 311 16.35 2.26 4.23
C LEU A 311 15.45 3.46 3.95
N TYR A 312 16.01 4.58 3.50
CA TYR A 312 15.26 5.81 3.31
C TYR A 312 15.70 6.58 2.06
N ALA A 313 14.87 7.46 1.50
CA ALA A 313 15.28 8.34 0.40
C ALA A 313 15.60 9.77 0.85
N GLU A 314 14.87 10.27 1.85
CA GLU A 314 14.99 11.64 2.33
C GLU A 314 14.72 11.74 3.84
N SER A 315 15.49 12.59 4.52
CA SER A 315 15.33 12.93 5.93
C SER A 315 15.66 14.40 6.13
N ASP A 316 15.03 15.06 7.11
CA ASP A 316 15.43 16.42 7.49
C ASP A 316 16.74 16.39 8.29
N SER A 317 17.56 17.43 8.12
CA SER A 317 18.88 17.53 8.73
C SER A 317 19.18 18.95 9.21
N ALA A 318 20.26 19.12 9.98
CA ALA A 318 20.80 20.44 10.30
C ALA A 318 21.07 21.27 9.05
N LYS A 319 21.46 20.63 7.95
CA LYS A 319 21.71 21.33 6.69
C LYS A 319 20.42 21.83 6.03
N SER A 320 19.33 21.07 6.10
CA SER A 320 18.03 21.48 5.53
C SER A 320 17.24 22.42 6.45
N GLN A 321 17.59 22.46 7.74
CA GLN A 321 16.86 23.21 8.79
C GLN A 321 17.67 24.42 9.32
N GLY A 322 18.60 24.97 8.54
CA GLY A 322 19.34 26.18 8.92
C GLY A 322 20.20 26.03 10.20
N GLY A 323 20.68 24.83 10.49
CA GLY A 323 21.55 24.50 11.64
C GLY A 323 20.87 23.66 12.72
N ALA A 324 19.54 23.60 12.78
CA ALA A 324 18.82 22.81 13.76
C ALA A 324 18.85 21.31 13.42
N LYS A 325 19.37 20.46 14.32
CA LYS A 325 19.48 19.01 14.07
C LYS A 325 18.11 18.38 13.81
N GLY A 326 18.00 17.66 12.70
CA GLY A 326 16.81 16.94 12.26
C GLY A 326 16.88 15.45 12.54
N THR A 327 16.00 14.69 11.89
CA THR A 327 15.98 13.23 12.04
C THR A 327 17.25 12.57 11.50
N TRP A 328 17.92 13.14 10.50
CA TRP A 328 19.16 12.60 9.96
C TRP A 328 20.24 12.51 11.05
N GLU A 329 20.50 13.60 11.79
CA GLU A 329 21.47 13.59 12.88
C GLU A 329 21.05 12.65 14.00
N LYS A 330 19.74 12.52 14.27
CA LYS A 330 19.23 11.63 15.30
C LYS A 330 19.53 10.16 14.96
N LEU A 331 19.23 9.74 13.74
CA LEU A 331 19.41 8.37 13.28
C LEU A 331 20.90 7.99 13.17
N HIS A 332 21.77 8.97 12.92
CA HIS A 332 23.23 8.80 12.81
C HIS A 332 23.99 8.88 14.15
N THR A 333 23.29 8.93 15.28
CA THR A 333 23.95 8.99 16.59
C THR A 333 24.72 7.70 16.90
N THR A 334 25.76 7.78 17.73
CA THR A 334 26.51 6.59 18.17
C THR A 334 25.59 5.58 18.87
N GLY A 335 25.66 4.31 18.44
CA GLY A 335 24.74 3.26 18.90
C GLY A 335 23.34 3.34 18.28
N GLY A 336 23.15 4.17 17.25
CA GLY A 336 21.94 4.28 16.44
C GLY A 336 21.73 3.11 15.47
N PRO A 337 20.60 3.10 14.75
CA PRO A 337 20.25 2.05 13.79
C PRO A 337 21.25 1.96 12.63
N THR A 338 21.19 0.86 11.88
CA THR A 338 21.87 0.81 10.57
C THR A 338 21.05 1.60 9.56
N VAL A 339 21.64 2.62 8.96
CA VAL A 339 20.95 3.52 8.03
C VAL A 339 21.56 3.40 6.63
N ARG A 340 20.72 3.39 5.59
CA ARG A 340 21.10 3.47 4.18
C ARG A 340 20.17 4.40 3.43
N CYS A 341 20.75 5.38 2.75
CA CYS A 341 19.99 6.19 1.82
C CYS A 341 19.95 5.54 0.43
N TYR A 342 18.77 5.49 -0.17
CA TYR A 342 18.59 5.26 -1.60
C TYR A 342 17.93 6.49 -2.22
N ASN A 343 18.79 7.36 -2.75
CA ASN A 343 18.42 8.52 -3.55
C ASN A 343 19.58 8.79 -4.52
N ASP A 344 19.53 8.10 -5.67
CA ASP A 344 20.60 8.03 -6.66
C ASP A 344 20.27 8.91 -7.86
N ASP A 345 20.89 10.08 -7.90
CA ASP A 345 20.77 11.03 -9.01
C ASP A 345 21.80 10.79 -10.11
N ARG A 346 22.62 9.73 -10.06
CA ARG A 346 23.56 9.45 -11.15
C ARG A 346 22.83 8.95 -12.38
N ASP A 347 23.23 9.44 -13.55
CA ASP A 347 22.79 8.88 -14.82
C ASP A 347 23.69 7.67 -15.19
N PRO A 348 23.18 6.43 -15.19
CA PRO A 348 23.97 5.26 -15.55
C PRO A 348 24.35 5.24 -17.04
N LEU A 349 23.62 5.96 -17.89
CA LEU A 349 23.90 6.06 -19.33
C LEU A 349 24.88 7.21 -19.65
N ASN A 350 24.95 8.22 -18.77
CA ASN A 350 25.81 9.40 -18.94
C ASN A 350 26.62 9.68 -17.66
N PRO A 351 27.71 8.93 -17.40
CA PRO A 351 28.52 9.11 -16.20
C PRO A 351 28.98 10.56 -15.99
N GLY A 352 28.77 11.09 -14.79
CA GLY A 352 29.08 12.48 -14.43
C GLY A 352 27.91 13.45 -14.63
N GLN A 353 26.84 13.04 -15.32
CA GLN A 353 25.58 13.77 -15.35
C GLN A 353 24.63 13.31 -14.25
N LYS A 354 23.70 14.20 -13.91
CA LYS A 354 22.66 13.95 -12.91
C LYS A 354 21.30 13.82 -13.57
N LEU A 355 20.54 12.82 -13.13
CA LEU A 355 19.14 12.67 -13.47
C LEU A 355 18.32 13.80 -12.86
N THR A 356 17.34 14.30 -13.61
CA THR A 356 16.33 15.23 -13.07
C THR A 356 15.47 14.53 -12.02
N THR A 357 15.08 13.27 -12.29
CA THR A 357 14.33 12.40 -11.38
C THR A 357 15.24 11.25 -10.97
N PRO A 358 15.72 11.22 -9.71
CA PRO A 358 16.64 10.19 -9.23
C PRO A 358 15.92 8.85 -9.04
N TYR A 359 16.72 7.78 -8.95
CA TYR A 359 16.22 6.53 -8.42
C TYR A 359 16.06 6.62 -6.90
N ILE A 360 14.91 6.23 -6.37
CA ILE A 360 14.61 6.33 -4.94
C ILE A 360 13.93 5.08 -4.41
N ILE A 361 14.07 4.85 -3.09
CA ILE A 361 13.13 4.00 -2.36
C ILE A 361 11.83 4.76 -2.12
N HIS A 362 10.72 4.27 -2.66
CA HIS A 362 9.39 4.85 -2.48
C HIS A 362 8.38 3.90 -1.81
N SER A 363 8.76 2.63 -1.59
CA SER A 363 8.09 1.72 -0.66
C SER A 363 8.13 2.24 0.76
N LYS A 364 7.02 2.08 1.47
CA LYS A 364 6.78 2.66 2.80
C LYS A 364 6.24 1.57 3.70
N TYR A 365 7.15 0.80 4.31
CA TYR A 365 6.76 -0.31 5.17
C TYR A 365 7.66 -0.49 6.39
N ILE A 366 7.09 -1.12 7.41
CA ILE A 366 7.81 -1.65 8.57
C ILE A 366 7.60 -3.16 8.59
N ALA A 367 8.70 -3.93 8.64
CA ALA A 367 8.66 -5.37 8.86
C ALA A 367 9.32 -5.69 10.21
N ILE A 368 8.54 -6.29 11.12
CA ILE A 368 8.97 -6.63 12.48
C ILE A 368 8.94 -8.15 12.63
N ASP A 369 10.04 -8.71 13.10
CA ASP A 369 10.22 -10.16 13.33
C ASP A 369 10.76 -10.37 14.74
N GLY A 370 9.89 -10.80 15.66
CA GLY A 370 10.21 -11.04 17.06
C GLY A 370 9.07 -10.70 18.00
N MET A 371 9.39 -10.27 19.22
CA MET A 371 8.39 -9.99 20.24
C MET A 371 7.64 -8.68 19.94
N TYR A 372 6.35 -8.81 19.61
CA TYR A 372 5.45 -7.72 19.29
C TYR A 372 4.14 -7.89 20.05
N ASP A 373 3.76 -6.87 20.82
CA ASP A 373 2.53 -6.88 21.63
C ASP A 373 2.42 -8.09 22.57
N GLY A 374 3.55 -8.48 23.16
CA GLY A 374 3.64 -9.57 24.13
C GLY A 374 3.68 -10.98 23.55
N VAL A 375 3.69 -11.13 22.21
CA VAL A 375 3.82 -12.43 21.54
C VAL A 375 4.96 -12.44 20.51
N PRO A 376 5.74 -13.54 20.38
CA PRO A 376 6.64 -13.72 19.23
C PRO A 376 5.83 -13.79 17.95
N ASN A 377 6.08 -12.87 17.02
CA ASN A 377 5.27 -12.70 15.82
C ASN A 377 6.05 -12.03 14.68
N LYS A 378 5.54 -12.17 13.46
CA LYS A 378 5.99 -11.44 12.27
C LYS A 378 4.88 -10.56 11.75
N VAL A 379 5.08 -9.25 11.85
CA VAL A 379 4.08 -8.26 11.46
C VAL A 379 4.66 -7.28 10.46
N SER A 380 3.88 -6.98 9.43
CA SER A 380 4.23 -6.02 8.39
C SER A 380 3.23 -4.86 8.39
N PHE A 381 3.69 -3.67 8.06
CA PHE A 381 2.87 -2.49 7.88
C PHE A 381 3.23 -1.85 6.55
N THR A 382 2.27 -1.55 5.67
CA THR A 382 2.52 -0.78 4.43
C THR A 382 1.42 0.25 4.23
N GLY A 383 1.67 1.28 3.43
CA GLY A 383 0.66 2.29 3.13
C GLY A 383 1.20 3.47 2.33
N SER A 384 0.34 4.43 2.07
CA SER A 384 0.70 5.61 1.30
C SER A 384 1.52 6.65 2.07
N GLY A 385 1.38 6.67 3.40
CA GLY A 385 1.87 7.73 4.27
C GLY A 385 3.38 7.75 4.50
N ASN A 386 3.99 8.92 4.26
CA ASN A 386 5.35 9.22 4.69
C ASN A 386 5.45 9.35 6.22
N TYR A 387 6.67 9.34 6.76
CA TYR A 387 6.90 9.59 8.18
C TYR A 387 7.12 11.08 8.46
N THR A 388 6.22 11.90 7.92
CA THR A 388 6.17 13.36 8.05
C THR A 388 5.01 13.81 8.94
N GLY A 389 5.03 15.06 9.40
CA GLY A 389 3.88 15.68 10.10
C GLY A 389 2.60 15.64 9.25
N PRO A 390 2.63 16.24 8.03
CA PRO A 390 1.54 16.22 7.04
C PRO A 390 0.83 14.87 6.88
N ALA A 391 1.60 13.80 6.66
CA ALA A 391 1.05 12.46 6.47
C ALA A 391 0.35 11.88 7.73
N LEU A 392 0.56 12.48 8.91
CA LEU A 392 -0.09 12.07 10.15
C LEU A 392 -1.29 12.95 10.51
N ARG A 393 -1.21 14.28 10.36
CA ARG A 393 -2.25 15.21 10.89
C ARG A 393 -3.10 15.89 9.82
N GLU A 394 -2.65 15.94 8.58
CA GLU A 394 -3.22 16.82 7.57
C GLU A 394 -3.69 16.07 6.31
N ASN A 395 -2.93 15.09 5.84
CA ASN A 395 -3.21 14.39 4.59
C ASN A 395 -4.20 13.24 4.76
N ASP A 396 -4.95 12.95 3.69
CA ASP A 396 -5.62 11.66 3.55
C ASP A 396 -4.57 10.60 3.22
N GLU A 397 -4.50 9.56 4.05
CA GLU A 397 -3.56 8.46 3.89
C GLU A 397 -4.20 7.17 4.41
N ALA A 398 -3.63 6.03 4.02
CA ALA A 398 -3.99 4.74 4.58
C ALA A 398 -2.74 3.91 4.88
N ILE A 399 -2.77 3.16 5.98
CA ILE A 399 -1.77 2.17 6.38
C ILE A 399 -2.49 0.87 6.73
N VAL A 400 -1.93 -0.27 6.32
CA VAL A 400 -2.42 -1.61 6.65
C VAL A 400 -1.36 -2.37 7.43
N LYS A 401 -1.73 -2.93 8.58
CA LYS A 401 -1.00 -4.01 9.25
C LYS A 401 -1.41 -5.35 8.64
N VAL A 402 -0.45 -6.24 8.44
CA VAL A 402 -0.65 -7.67 8.14
C VAL A 402 0.10 -8.52 9.15
N ASP A 403 -0.60 -9.48 9.74
CA ASP A 403 -0.11 -10.43 10.74
C ASP A 403 0.09 -11.83 10.10
N ASP A 404 0.95 -11.89 9.09
CA ASP A 404 1.19 -13.09 8.29
C ASP A 404 2.69 -13.29 8.01
N ASP A 405 3.18 -14.49 8.32
CA ASP A 405 4.57 -14.88 8.16
C ASP A 405 5.04 -14.82 6.70
N ALA A 406 4.24 -15.31 5.75
CA ALA A 406 4.62 -15.35 4.34
C ALA A 406 4.71 -13.94 3.74
N VAL A 407 3.72 -13.10 4.04
CA VAL A 407 3.74 -11.67 3.67
C VAL A 407 4.95 -10.96 4.25
N HIS A 408 5.26 -11.20 5.53
CA HIS A 408 6.46 -10.63 6.15
C HIS A 408 7.75 -11.11 5.48
N GLU A 409 7.88 -12.39 5.15
CA GLU A 409 9.07 -12.91 4.48
C GLU A 409 9.27 -12.28 3.10
N MET A 410 8.20 -11.99 2.36
CA MET A 410 8.28 -11.27 1.09
C MET A 410 8.78 -9.84 1.27
N TYR A 411 8.26 -9.09 2.25
CA TYR A 411 8.77 -7.76 2.60
C TYR A 411 10.23 -7.80 3.05
N ARG A 412 10.63 -8.79 3.85
CA ARG A 412 12.02 -8.98 4.29
C ARG A 412 12.95 -9.25 3.10
N ALA A 413 12.54 -10.10 2.16
CA ALA A 413 13.30 -10.41 0.96
C ALA A 413 13.49 -9.18 0.08
N HIS A 414 12.41 -8.43 -0.18
CA HIS A 414 12.46 -7.16 -0.92
C HIS A 414 13.38 -6.16 -0.20
N TYR A 415 13.24 -5.98 1.11
CA TYR A 415 14.10 -5.10 1.90
C TYR A 415 15.59 -5.42 1.72
N ASN A 416 15.96 -6.70 1.83
CA ASN A 416 17.34 -7.16 1.69
C ASN A 416 17.89 -6.92 0.28
N LYS A 417 17.05 -7.09 -0.76
CA LYS A 417 17.42 -6.77 -2.15
C LYS A 417 17.72 -5.28 -2.29
N VAL A 418 16.78 -4.41 -1.89
CA VAL A 418 16.90 -2.96 -2.12
C VAL A 418 18.01 -2.34 -1.27
N ILE A 419 18.14 -2.72 0.01
CA ILE A 419 19.23 -2.21 0.85
C ILE A 419 20.61 -2.63 0.34
N GLY A 420 20.70 -3.75 -0.38
CA GLY A 420 21.93 -4.25 -1.00
C GLY A 420 22.40 -3.42 -2.19
N VAL A 421 21.48 -2.76 -2.90
CA VAL A 421 21.78 -1.90 -4.07
C VAL A 421 21.66 -0.40 -3.76
N ALA A 422 21.30 -0.04 -2.53
CA ALA A 422 21.07 1.35 -2.13
C ALA A 422 22.31 2.23 -2.38
N TYR A 423 22.11 3.29 -3.17
CA TYR A 423 23.08 4.34 -3.40
C TYR A 423 22.49 5.71 -3.03
N PRO A 424 23.23 6.59 -2.32
CA PRO A 424 24.64 6.47 -1.92
C PRO A 424 24.90 5.53 -0.73
N GLY A 425 23.85 4.86 -0.22
CA GLY A 425 23.99 3.84 0.80
C GLY A 425 24.44 4.44 2.13
N LYS A 426 25.66 4.11 2.57
CA LYS A 426 26.28 4.69 3.78
C LYS A 426 26.81 6.12 3.58
N ALA A 427 27.08 6.51 2.34
CA ALA A 427 27.58 7.84 2.02
C ALA A 427 26.41 8.84 1.89
N ASP A 428 25.46 8.77 2.82
CA ASP A 428 24.19 9.50 2.78
C ASP A 428 24.28 10.95 3.26
N THR A 429 25.48 11.52 3.24
CA THR A 429 25.71 12.94 3.53
C THR A 429 25.36 13.87 2.37
N THR A 430 24.74 13.35 1.30
CA THR A 430 24.33 14.11 0.12
C THR A 430 23.16 15.05 0.44
N ASP A 431 23.01 16.12 -0.36
CA ASP A 431 21.91 17.08 -0.21
C ASP A 431 20.53 16.45 -0.34
N LEU A 432 20.40 15.42 -1.20
CA LEU A 432 19.16 14.69 -1.43
C LEU A 432 18.77 13.88 -0.18
N CYS A 433 19.69 13.06 0.33
CA CYS A 433 19.45 12.25 1.54
C CYS A 433 19.20 13.11 2.79
N LYS A 434 19.82 14.30 2.85
CA LYS A 434 19.68 15.26 3.95
C LYS A 434 18.53 16.25 3.80
N GLY A 435 17.68 16.10 2.79
CA GLY A 435 16.48 16.92 2.59
C GLY A 435 16.75 18.38 2.27
N VAL A 436 17.95 18.73 1.80
CA VAL A 436 18.35 20.10 1.42
C VAL A 436 17.74 20.49 0.07
N LYS A 437 17.60 19.51 -0.82
CA LYS A 437 16.94 19.65 -2.12
C LYS A 437 15.82 18.62 -2.18
N PRO A 438 14.69 18.86 -1.49
CA PRO A 438 13.63 17.88 -1.40
C PRO A 438 13.13 17.54 -2.80
N LEU A 439 12.86 16.26 -3.03
CA LEU A 439 12.19 15.84 -4.25
C LEU A 439 10.71 16.23 -4.16
N PRO A 440 10.05 16.52 -5.29
CA PRO A 440 8.59 16.56 -5.32
C PRO A 440 8.04 15.20 -4.86
N ALA A 441 6.79 15.18 -4.37
CA ALA A 441 6.19 14.01 -3.74
C ALA A 441 6.17 12.75 -4.63
N ASP A 442 6.22 12.93 -5.96
CA ASP A 442 6.28 11.87 -6.97
C ASP A 442 7.59 11.90 -7.80
N GLY A 443 8.60 12.64 -7.33
CA GLY A 443 9.91 12.82 -7.96
C GLY A 443 9.90 13.38 -9.39
N GLU A 444 8.73 13.73 -9.95
CA GLU A 444 8.59 14.36 -11.25
C GLU A 444 8.43 15.88 -11.06
N ARG A 445 9.10 16.68 -11.89
CA ARG A 445 8.85 18.12 -11.88
C ARG A 445 7.57 18.43 -12.67
N PRO A 446 6.81 19.47 -12.26
CA PRO A 446 5.83 20.08 -13.15
C PRO A 446 6.50 20.43 -14.48
N THR A 447 5.83 20.15 -15.58
CA THR A 447 6.28 20.61 -16.90
C THR A 447 6.07 22.12 -16.94
N THR A 448 7.17 22.89 -16.90
CA THR A 448 7.16 24.35 -17.05
C THR A 448 6.71 24.76 -18.44
#